data_AF-A0A1F5DEB5-F1
#
_entry.id   AF-A0A1F5DEB5-F1
#
_cell.length_a   1.000
_cell.length_b   1.000
_cell.length_c   1.000
_cell.angle_alpha   90.00
_cell.angle_beta   90.00
_cell.angle_gamma   90.00
#
_symmetry.space_group_name_H-M   'P 1'
#
loop_
_entity.id
_entity.type
_entity.pdbx_description
1 polymer ?
#
loop_
_entity_poly.entity_id
_entity_poly.type
_entity_poly.pdbx_seq_one_letter_code
_entity_poly.pdbx_strand_id
1 'polypeptide(L)'
;MSKNSSQLLNTLQLAAVSGIIGPIIFAVVVFVLGQLRPNYNHFTQTMSELGEVGGQNAMVMNIAGLGLLGIDWGPILLLMWKTF
;
A
#
# COMPACT_ATOMS: atom_id res chain seq x y z
N MET A 1 -22.53 -27.51 3.09
CA MET A 1 -22.95 -26.10 3.13
C MET A 1 -21.98 -25.18 3.91
N SER A 2 -21.38 -25.56 5.06
CA SER A 2 -20.64 -24.61 5.92
C SER A 2 -19.23 -24.18 5.47
N LYS A 3 -18.54 -24.96 4.61
CA LYS A 3 -17.18 -24.63 4.14
C LYS A 3 -17.11 -23.29 3.40
N ASN A 4 -18.10 -22.99 2.55
CA ASN A 4 -18.11 -21.77 1.74
C ASN A 4 -18.27 -20.51 2.59
N SER A 5 -19.11 -20.55 3.64
CA SER A 5 -19.28 -19.42 4.55
C SER A 5 -18.00 -19.11 5.34
N SER A 6 -17.29 -20.13 5.81
CA SER A 6 -16.00 -19.93 6.50
C SER A 6 -14.91 -19.37 5.59
N GLN A 7 -14.87 -19.80 4.33
CA GLN A 7 -13.91 -19.29 3.33
C GLN A 7 -14.20 -17.82 3.00
N LEU A 8 -15.48 -17.46 2.82
CA LEU A 8 -15.90 -16.08 2.61
C LEU A 8 -15.52 -15.16 3.79
N LEU A 9 -15.75 -15.60 5.02
CA LEU A 9 -15.36 -14.81 6.21
C LEU A 9 -13.85 -14.59 6.29
N ASN A 10 -13.04 -15.62 6.00
CA ASN A 10 -11.59 -15.49 5.97
C ASN A 10 -11.12 -14.53 4.85
N THR A 11 -11.74 -14.57 3.67
CA THR A 11 -11.43 -13.65 2.57
C THR A 11 -11.78 -12.20 2.92
N LEU A 12 -12.93 -11.98 3.57
CA LEU A 12 -13.35 -10.65 4.03
C LEU A 12 -12.41 -10.11 5.12
N GLN A 13 -11.98 -10.96 6.05
CA GLN A 13 -10.98 -10.57 7.06
C GLN A 13 -9.64 -10.23 6.41
N LEU A 14 -9.17 -11.00 5.43
CA LEU A 14 -7.92 -10.72 4.73
C LEU A 14 -8.00 -9.39 3.96
N ALA A 15 -9.13 -9.12 3.30
CA ALA A 15 -9.40 -7.87 2.60
C ALA A 15 -9.50 -6.66 3.55
N ALA A 16 -10.10 -6.84 4.71
CA ALA A 16 -10.17 -5.79 5.73
C ALA A 16 -8.78 -5.46 6.28
N VAL A 17 -7.95 -6.48 6.53
CA VAL A 17 -6.59 -6.31 7.03
C VAL A 17 -5.68 -5.66 5.99
N SER A 18 -5.72 -6.09 4.72
CA SER A 18 -4.91 -5.47 3.67
C SER A 18 -5.30 -4.00 3.43
N GLY A 19 -6.60 -3.69 3.44
CA GLY A 19 -7.12 -2.34 3.28
C GLY A 19 -6.70 -1.38 4.39
N ILE A 20 -6.26 -1.88 5.55
CA ILE A 20 -5.71 -1.08 6.66
C ILE A 20 -4.18 -1.03 6.57
N ILE A 21 -3.53 -2.16 6.32
CA ILE A 21 -2.07 -2.26 6.29
C ILE A 21 -1.47 -1.41 5.15
N GLY A 22 -2.07 -1.43 3.96
CA GLY A 22 -1.58 -0.66 2.81
C GLY A 22 -1.47 0.84 3.11
N PRO A 23 -2.56 1.52 3.51
CA PRO A 23 -2.53 2.94 3.87
C PRO A 23 -1.56 3.27 5.01
N ILE A 24 -1.39 2.39 6.00
CA ILE A 24 -0.43 2.59 7.09
C ILE A 24 0.99 2.58 6.56
N ILE A 25 1.36 1.56 5.77
CA ILE A 25 2.69 1.46 5.17
C ILE A 25 2.96 2.68 4.29
N PHE A 26 1.99 3.06 3.46
CA PHE A 26 2.08 4.24 2.62
C PHE A 26 2.35 5.52 3.42
N ALA A 27 1.58 5.75 4.48
CA ALA A 27 1.74 6.92 5.34
C ALA A 27 3.13 6.96 6.00
N VAL A 28 3.63 5.81 6.48
CA VAL A 28 4.98 5.70 7.07
C VAL A 28 6.05 6.02 6.03
N VAL A 29 5.95 5.47 4.82
CA VAL A 29 6.92 5.73 3.74
C VAL A 29 6.93 7.21 3.37
N VAL A 30 5.76 7.82 3.16
CA VAL A 30 5.65 9.26 2.84
C VAL A 30 6.24 10.12 3.97
N PHE A 31 5.95 9.79 5.22
CA PHE A 31 6.47 10.53 6.37
C PHE A 31 8.00 10.45 6.45
N VAL A 32 8.56 9.25 6.41
CA VAL A 32 10.03 9.03 6.48
C VAL A 32 10.74 9.70 5.31
N LEU A 33 10.23 9.54 4.08
CA LEU A 33 10.84 10.17 2.91
C LEU A 33 10.73 11.69 2.94
N GLY A 34 9.63 12.23 3.48
CA GLY A 34 9.46 13.65 3.70
C GLY A 34 10.49 14.23 4.66
N GLN A 35 10.80 13.51 5.76
CA GLN A 35 11.86 13.93 6.70
C GLN A 35 13.26 13.82 6.11
N LEU A 36 13.50 12.87 5.20
CA LEU A 36 14.80 12.65 4.56
C LEU A 36 15.08 13.60 3.40
N ARG A 37 14.07 14.31 2.86
CA ARG A 37 14.26 15.28 1.77
C ARG A 37 14.45 16.69 2.34
N PRO A 38 15.65 17.29 2.21
CA PRO A 38 15.86 18.66 2.64
C PRO A 38 14.90 19.60 1.91
N ASN A 39 14.30 20.52 2.66
CA ASN A 39 13.30 21.50 2.18
C ASN A 39 11.93 20.92 1.80
N TYR A 40 11.66 19.63 2.04
CA TYR A 40 10.32 19.09 1.85
C TYR A 40 9.39 19.50 2.99
N ASN A 41 8.22 20.04 2.65
CA ASN A 41 7.20 20.39 3.63
C ASN A 41 5.85 19.73 3.30
N HIS A 42 5.39 18.85 4.20
CA HIS A 42 4.12 18.11 4.07
C HIS A 42 2.88 19.01 3.93
N PHE A 43 2.93 20.28 4.35
CA PHE A 43 1.80 21.21 4.28
C PHE A 43 1.76 22.01 2.97
N THR A 44 2.89 22.12 2.26
CA THR A 44 2.99 22.96 1.05
C THR A 44 3.35 22.18 -0.20
N GLN A 45 3.85 20.95 -0.05
CA GLN A 45 4.33 20.11 -1.13
C GLN A 45 3.60 18.77 -1.17
N THR A 46 3.52 18.23 -2.37
CA THR A 46 2.75 17.02 -2.64
C THR A 46 3.60 15.76 -2.43
N MET A 47 2.95 14.67 -2.01
CA MET A 47 3.61 13.37 -1.88
C MET A 47 4.17 12.84 -3.21
N SER A 48 3.60 13.26 -4.35
CA SER A 48 4.11 12.94 -5.69
C SER A 48 5.51 13.49 -5.93
N GLU A 49 5.87 14.62 -5.32
CA GLU A 49 7.22 15.17 -5.44
C GLU A 49 8.25 14.21 -4.83
N LEU A 50 7.92 13.48 -3.76
CA LEU A 50 8.81 12.47 -3.17
C LEU A 50 9.10 11.30 -4.12
N GLY A 51 8.24 11.07 -5.13
CA GLY A 51 8.38 10.05 -6.17
C GLY A 51 8.84 10.56 -7.53
N GLU A 52 9.16 11.86 -7.63
CA GLU A 52 9.57 12.50 -8.89
C GLU A 52 10.83 11.84 -9.50
N VAL A 53 10.80 11.59 -10.80
CA VAL A 53 11.92 10.94 -11.52
C VAL A 53 13.20 11.77 -11.36
N GLY A 54 14.24 11.16 -10.80
CA GLY A 54 15.52 11.82 -10.51
C GLY A 54 15.63 12.41 -9.10
N GLY A 55 14.57 12.34 -8.28
CA GLY A 55 14.62 12.73 -6.86
C GLY A 55 15.45 11.77 -6.00
N GLN A 56 16.07 12.31 -4.95
CA GLN A 56 17.05 11.61 -4.09
C GLN A 56 16.52 10.30 -3.48
N ASN A 57 15.19 10.14 -3.31
CA ASN A 57 14.56 8.93 -2.77
C ASN A 57 13.36 8.43 -3.62
N ALA A 58 13.30 8.81 -4.89
CA ALA A 58 12.16 8.51 -5.77
C ALA A 58 11.93 7.01 -5.96
N MET A 59 13.00 6.22 -6.00
CA MET A 59 12.92 4.77 -6.14
C MET A 59 12.20 4.12 -4.93
N VAL A 60 12.44 4.64 -3.72
CA VAL A 60 11.81 4.13 -2.50
C VAL A 60 10.32 4.49 -2.48
N MET A 61 9.95 5.72 -2.86
CA MET A 61 8.55 6.12 -2.96
C MET A 61 7.79 5.30 -4.01
N ASN A 62 8.39 5.06 -5.17
CA ASN A 62 7.74 4.33 -6.25
C ASN A 62 7.63 2.81 -5.97
N ILE A 63 8.60 2.21 -5.29
CA ILE A 63 8.57 0.77 -4.96
C ILE A 63 7.81 0.51 -3.66
N ALA A 64 8.16 1.18 -2.57
CA ALA A 64 7.59 0.92 -1.25
C ALA A 64 6.30 1.70 -0.99
N GLY A 65 6.14 2.88 -1.59
CA GLY A 65 4.91 3.67 -1.48
C GLY A 65 3.85 3.17 -2.47
N LEU A 66 4.17 3.07 -3.76
CA LEU A 66 3.18 2.70 -4.79
C LEU A 66 3.21 1.22 -5.16
N GLY A 67 4.39 0.62 -5.31
CA GLY A 67 4.52 -0.80 -5.67
C GLY A 67 3.98 -1.75 -4.60
N LEU A 68 4.18 -1.44 -3.31
CA LEU A 68 3.69 -2.27 -2.21
C LEU A 68 2.16 -2.28 -2.10
N LEU A 69 1.51 -1.16 -2.45
CA LEU A 69 0.05 -1.00 -2.56
C LEU A 69 -0.57 -1.73 -3.77
N GLY A 70 0.24 -2.29 -4.67
CA GLY A 70 -0.24 -3.18 -5.73
C GLY A 70 -0.12 -4.66 -5.37
N ILE A 71 0.86 -5.04 -4.56
CA ILE A 71 1.18 -6.44 -4.23
C ILE A 71 0.21 -7.01 -3.19
N ASP A 72 -0.23 -6.21 -2.25
CA ASP A 72 -1.27 -6.49 -1.26
C ASP A 72 -2.64 -6.87 -1.88
N TRP A 73 -2.93 -6.47 -3.12
CA TRP A 73 -4.12 -6.95 -3.86
C TRP A 73 -3.96 -8.37 -4.43
N GLY A 74 -2.72 -8.80 -4.69
CA GLY A 74 -2.43 -10.10 -5.31
C GLY A 74 -3.04 -11.30 -4.55
N PRO A 75 -2.79 -11.44 -3.23
CA PRO A 75 -3.37 -12.53 -2.42
C PRO A 75 -4.90 -12.54 -2.41
N ILE A 76 -5.52 -11.36 -2.40
CA ILE A 76 -6.99 -11.22 -2.42
C ILE A 76 -7.55 -11.63 -3.77
N LEU A 77 -6.93 -11.20 -4.87
CA LEU A 77 -7.33 -11.57 -6.22
C LEU A 77 -7.22 -13.09 -6.43
N LEU A 78 -6.15 -13.70 -5.91
CA LEU A 78 -5.90 -15.14 -5.98
C LEU A 78 -6.89 -15.96 -5.15
N LEU A 79 -7.31 -15.43 -3.99
CA LEU A 79 -8.35 -16.03 -3.16
C LEU A 79 -9.74 -15.87 -3.77
N MET A 80 -10.04 -14.70 -4.35
CA MET A 80 -11.28 -14.45 -5.07
C MET A 80 -11.42 -15.39 -6.27
N TRP A 81 -10.36 -15.56 -7.07
CA TRP A 81 -10.35 -16.49 -8.20
C TRP A 81 -10.60 -17.95 -7.79
N LYS A 82 -10.15 -18.37 -6.60
CA LYS A 82 -10.42 -19.72 -6.07
C LYS A 82 -11.84 -19.92 -5.53
N THR A 83 -12.61 -18.85 -5.37
CA THR A 83 -14.00 -18.88 -4.86
C THR A 83 -15.07 -18.83 -5.95
N PHE A 84 -14.69 -18.72 -7.23
CA PHE A 84 -15.57 -18.84 -8.41
C PHE A 84 -15.33 -20.15 -9.15
#